data_AF-A0A4S8NMJ5-F1
#
_entry.id   AF-A0A4S8NMJ5-F1
#
_cell.length_a   1.000
_cell.length_b   1.000
_cell.length_c   1.000
_cell.angle_alpha   90.00
_cell.angle_beta   90.00
_cell.angle_gamma   90.00
#
_symmetry.space_group_name_H-M   'P 1'
#
loop_
_entity.id
_entity.type
_entity.pdbx_description
1 polymer ?
#
loop_
_entity_poly.entity_id
_entity_poly.type
_entity_poly.pdbx_seq_one_letter_code
_entity_poly.pdbx_strand_id
1 'polypeptide(L)'
;MAKKATGLAAFTRPKAGAEATSLAAIEDDRPAVEIPTPRRKRGGGETVALTVKVRRSDWQRLRQLADAEGTTIQAMAEAGLSAVLAQHGLPPIEPYAR
;
A
#
# COMPACT_ATOMS: atom_id res chain seq x y z
N MET A 1 -40.51 -15.72 22.38
CA MET A 1 -39.67 -16.11 21.22
C MET A 1 -39.88 -15.10 20.09
N ALA A 2 -38.85 -14.33 19.72
CA ALA A 2 -38.98 -13.26 18.73
C ALA A 2 -38.72 -13.78 17.31
N LYS A 3 -39.68 -13.59 16.39
CA LYS A 3 -39.58 -14.01 14.99
C LYS A 3 -38.76 -12.98 14.20
N LYS A 4 -37.56 -13.36 13.76
CA LYS A 4 -36.74 -12.55 12.85
C LYS A 4 -37.30 -12.70 11.44
N ALA A 5 -37.57 -11.59 10.76
CA ALA A 5 -37.95 -11.60 9.36
C ALA A 5 -36.70 -11.90 8.52
N THR A 6 -36.63 -13.11 7.97
CA THR A 6 -35.60 -13.51 7.00
C THR A 6 -36.22 -13.59 5.61
N GLY A 7 -35.64 -12.86 4.65
CA GLY A 7 -36.05 -12.86 3.25
C GLY A 7 -35.69 -11.55 2.53
N LEU A 8 -35.86 -11.56 1.21
CA LEU A 8 -35.54 -10.46 0.27
C LEU A 8 -36.18 -9.11 0.66
N ALA A 9 -37.28 -9.14 1.43
CA ALA A 9 -37.98 -7.96 1.95
C ALA A 9 -37.18 -7.14 2.98
N ALA A 10 -36.06 -7.66 3.51
CA ALA A 10 -35.17 -6.89 4.39
C ALA A 10 -34.36 -5.80 3.63
N PHE A 11 -34.24 -5.91 2.31
CA PHE A 11 -33.45 -5.01 1.47
C PHE A 11 -34.28 -3.90 0.80
N THR A 12 -35.61 -3.98 0.87
CA THR A 12 -36.51 -2.99 0.26
C THR A 12 -37.07 -2.04 1.33
N ARG A 13 -36.22 -1.18 1.88
CA ARG A 13 -36.69 0.05 2.55
C ARG A 13 -36.32 1.25 1.68
N PRO A 14 -37.30 2.01 1.15
CA PRO A 14 -37.03 3.22 0.42
C PRO A 14 -36.56 4.31 1.40
N LYS A 15 -35.33 4.79 1.21
CA LYS A 15 -34.80 5.98 1.88
C LYS A 15 -35.47 7.19 1.23
N ALA A 16 -36.50 7.72 1.88
CA ALA A 16 -37.11 8.99 1.50
C ALA A 16 -36.12 10.13 1.75
N GLY A 17 -35.83 10.92 0.72
CA GLY A 17 -35.01 12.13 0.77
C GLY A 17 -34.07 12.31 -0.42
N ALA A 18 -34.61 12.64 -1.59
CA ALA A 18 -33.92 13.40 -2.65
C ALA A 18 -33.79 14.87 -2.18
N GLU A 19 -32.87 15.75 -2.57
CA GLU A 19 -32.09 15.99 -3.80
C GLU A 19 -30.71 16.61 -3.41
N ALA A 20 -29.61 16.19 -4.02
CA ALA A 20 -28.89 16.83 -5.14
C ALA A 20 -28.13 18.16 -4.83
N THR A 21 -26.81 18.03 -4.89
CA THR A 21 -25.82 19.02 -5.36
C THR A 21 -25.49 20.21 -4.47
N SER A 22 -24.31 20.14 -3.83
CA SER A 22 -23.23 21.13 -4.03
C SER A 22 -21.92 20.60 -3.45
N LEU A 23 -20.87 20.64 -4.29
CA LEU A 23 -19.48 20.42 -3.92
C LEU A 23 -19.02 21.43 -2.85
N ALA A 24 -17.99 21.01 -2.11
CA ALA A 24 -17.09 21.78 -1.26
C ALA A 24 -17.44 21.82 0.25
N ALA A 25 -16.36 21.68 1.04
CA ALA A 25 -16.27 21.73 2.49
C ALA A 25 -16.85 20.54 3.25
N ILE A 26 -16.01 19.52 3.46
CA ILE A 26 -16.05 18.80 4.74
C ILE A 26 -14.59 18.71 5.22
N GLU A 27 -14.27 19.66 6.09
CA GLU A 27 -13.16 19.60 7.02
C GLU A 27 -13.23 18.25 7.74
N ASP A 28 -12.29 17.37 7.44
CA ASP A 28 -12.14 16.12 8.18
C ASP A 28 -11.25 16.42 9.39
N ASP A 29 -11.91 17.04 10.39
CA ASP A 29 -11.45 17.15 11.77
C ASP A 29 -11.33 15.72 12.35
N ARG A 30 -10.24 15.04 12.02
CA ARG A 30 -9.78 13.86 12.75
C ARG A 30 -8.57 14.28 13.54
N PRO A 31 -8.52 14.01 14.85
CA PRO A 31 -7.30 14.24 15.61
C PRO A 31 -6.20 13.41 14.95
N ALA A 32 -5.19 14.09 14.43
CA ALA A 32 -3.94 13.48 14.02
C ALA A 32 -3.35 12.85 15.29
N VAL A 33 -3.62 11.56 15.49
CA VAL A 33 -2.88 10.77 16.45
C VAL A 33 -1.47 10.68 15.88
N GLU A 34 -0.63 11.64 16.27
CA GLU A 34 0.82 11.54 16.17
C GLU A 34 1.22 10.31 16.97
N ILE A 35 1.27 9.17 16.28
CA ILE A 35 1.99 8.00 16.79
C ILE A 35 3.45 8.45 16.81
N PRO A 36 4.08 8.59 17.98
CA PRO A 36 5.50 8.93 18.04
C PRO A 36 6.24 7.76 17.41
N THR A 37 6.61 7.91 16.14
CA THR A 37 7.42 6.90 15.48
C THR A 37 8.74 6.87 16.23
N PRO A 38 9.13 5.73 16.85
CA PRO A 38 10.41 5.64 17.52
C PRO A 38 11.45 5.97 16.47
N ARG A 39 12.25 7.01 16.76
CA ARG A 39 13.28 7.54 15.88
C ARG A 39 14.22 6.39 15.56
N ARG A 40 13.98 5.70 14.44
CA ARG A 40 14.72 4.50 14.04
C ARG A 40 16.19 4.90 14.00
N LYS A 41 17.01 4.29 14.85
CA LYS A 41 18.47 4.32 14.70
C LYS A 41 18.77 3.88 13.28
N ARG A 42 19.21 4.82 12.43
CA ARG A 42 19.68 4.48 11.09
C ARG A 42 21.03 3.78 11.24
N GLY A 43 21.16 2.62 10.62
CA GLY A 43 22.44 2.02 10.20
C GLY A 43 23.42 1.69 11.33
N GLY A 44 23.14 0.64 12.10
CA GLY A 44 24.15 0.00 12.97
C GLY A 44 24.39 -1.48 12.68
N GLY A 45 23.69 -2.05 11.69
CA GLY A 45 23.81 -3.45 11.30
C GLY A 45 24.17 -3.57 9.82
N GLU A 46 24.59 -4.76 9.40
CA GLU A 46 25.03 -5.10 8.05
C GLU A 46 23.98 -4.80 6.97
N THR A 47 22.69 -4.89 7.31
CA THR A 47 21.59 -4.63 6.38
C THR A 47 20.85 -3.33 6.68
N VAL A 48 20.45 -2.63 5.62
CA VAL A 48 19.62 -1.40 5.70
C VAL A 48 18.28 -1.61 5.00
N ALA A 49 17.19 -1.21 5.65
CA ALA A 49 15.86 -1.19 5.04
C ALA A 49 15.65 0.09 4.21
N LEU A 50 15.25 -0.06 2.95
CA LEU A 50 14.86 1.03 2.05
C LEU A 50 13.32 1.13 1.97
N THR A 51 12.78 2.34 2.03
CA THR A 51 11.35 2.60 1.82
C THR A 51 11.16 3.52 0.62
N VAL A 52 10.38 3.07 -0.37
CA VAL A 52 10.10 3.84 -1.60
C VAL A 52 8.62 4.18 -1.65
N LYS A 53 8.30 5.44 -1.92
CA LYS A 53 6.92 5.88 -2.17
C LYS A 53 6.61 5.75 -3.66
N VAL A 54 5.56 5.01 -3.98
CA VAL A 54 5.08 4.83 -5.35
C VAL A 54 3.58 5.13 -5.41
N ARG A 55 3.05 5.45 -6.59
CA ARG A 55 1.60 5.62 -6.76
C ARG A 55 0.90 4.27 -6.59
N ARG A 56 -0.39 4.30 -6.22
CA ARG A 56 -1.19 3.09 -6.01
C ARG A 56 -1.29 2.22 -7.27
N SER A 57 -1.42 2.84 -8.44
CA SER A 57 -1.44 2.15 -9.75
C SER A 57 -0.13 1.40 -10.02
N ASP A 58 1.00 2.02 -9.70
CA ASP A 58 2.33 1.47 -9.98
C ASP A 58 2.63 0.31 -9.04
N TRP A 59 2.24 0.46 -7.77
CA TRP A 59 2.30 -0.62 -6.80
C TRP A 59 1.53 -1.87 -7.27
N GLN A 60 0.32 -1.69 -7.80
CA GLN A 60 -0.49 -2.82 -8.26
C GLN A 60 0.17 -3.53 -9.46
N ARG A 61 0.75 -2.76 -10.40
CA ARG A 61 1.50 -3.33 -11.53
C ARG A 61 2.73 -4.11 -11.08
N LEU A 62 3.50 -3.57 -10.13
CA LEU A 62 4.65 -4.26 -9.54
C LEU A 62 4.24 -5.58 -8.89
N ARG A 63 3.12 -5.57 -8.16
CA ARG A 63 2.63 -6.78 -7.50
C ARG A 63 2.19 -7.84 -8.50
N GLN A 64 1.44 -7.45 -9.52
CA GLN A 64 1.01 -8.38 -10.58
C GLN A 64 2.19 -9.00 -11.31
N LEU A 65 3.24 -8.21 -11.58
CA LEU A 65 4.46 -8.71 -12.21
C LEU A 65 5.19 -9.71 -11.31
N ALA A 66 5.34 -9.38 -10.03
CA ALA A 66 5.96 -10.28 -9.06
C ALA A 66 5.20 -11.61 -8.95
N ASP A 67 3.87 -11.56 -8.90
CA ASP A 67 3.01 -12.74 -8.84
C ASP A 67 3.11 -13.57 -10.15
N ALA A 68 3.23 -12.94 -11.32
CA ALA A 68 3.35 -13.62 -12.62
C ALA A 68 4.72 -14.28 -12.83
N GLU A 69 5.79 -13.67 -12.35
CA GLU A 69 7.16 -14.21 -12.43
C GLU A 69 7.49 -15.19 -11.28
N GLY A 70 6.60 -15.29 -10.28
CA GLY A 70 6.85 -16.10 -9.09
C GLY A 70 8.01 -15.57 -8.23
N THR A 71 8.26 -14.26 -8.29
CA THR A 71 9.36 -13.59 -7.58
C THR A 71 8.84 -12.66 -6.48
N THR A 72 9.75 -12.13 -5.67
CA THR A 72 9.41 -11.11 -4.67
C THR A 72 9.72 -9.72 -5.19
N ILE A 73 8.97 -8.72 -4.73
CA ILE A 73 9.24 -7.32 -5.06
C ILE A 73 10.64 -6.89 -4.57
N GLN A 74 11.15 -7.51 -3.52
CA GLN A 74 12.52 -7.30 -3.06
C GLN A 74 13.54 -7.81 -4.09
N ALA A 75 13.41 -9.06 -4.54
CA ALA A 75 14.31 -9.63 -5.55
C ALA A 75 14.26 -8.83 -6.86
N MET A 76 13.08 -8.37 -7.28
CA MET A 76 12.95 -7.46 -8.42
C MET A 76 13.65 -6.13 -8.19
N ALA A 77 13.57 -5.56 -6.98
CA ALA A 77 14.25 -4.31 -6.65
C ALA A 77 15.77 -4.50 -6.65
N GLU A 78 16.29 -5.61 -6.12
CA GLU A 78 17.72 -5.95 -6.15
C GLU A 78 18.22 -6.09 -7.59
N ALA A 79 17.47 -6.80 -8.45
CA ALA A 79 17.79 -6.92 -9.87
C ALA A 79 17.74 -5.58 -10.61
N GLY A 80 16.69 -4.79 -10.37
CA GLY A 80 16.52 -3.47 -11.00
C GLY A 80 17.60 -2.48 -10.59
N LEU A 81 17.93 -2.41 -9.29
CA LEU A 81 19.00 -1.55 -8.80
C LEU A 81 20.38 -2.03 -9.29
N SER A 82 20.62 -3.34 -9.35
CA SER A 82 21.85 -3.90 -9.93
C SER A 82 22.02 -3.53 -11.40
N ALA A 83 20.93 -3.55 -12.18
CA ALA A 83 20.94 -3.12 -13.57
C ALA A 83 21.28 -1.62 -13.70
N VAL A 84 20.81 -0.77 -12.77
CA VAL A 84 21.19 0.65 -12.73
C VAL A 84 22.66 0.81 -12.35
N LEU A 85 23.16 0.10 -11.34
CA LEU A 85 24.57 0.14 -10.95
C LEU A 85 25.51 -0.27 -12.10
N ALA A 86 25.14 -1.32 -12.84
CA ALA A 86 25.89 -1.79 -13.99
C ALA A 86 26.01 -0.72 -15.10
N GLN A 87 24.97 0.09 -15.32
CA GLN A 87 25.03 1.22 -16.27
C GLN A 87 26.08 2.28 -15.88
N HIS A 88 26.45 2.33 -14.60
CA HIS A 88 27.46 3.23 -14.08
C HIS A 88 28.81 2.54 -13.80
N GLY A 89 28.98 1.27 -14.22
CA GLY A 89 30.22 0.51 -14.00
C GLY A 89 30.43 0.08 -12.54
N LEU A 90 29.38 0.11 -11.72
CA LEU A 90 29.41 -0.32 -10.33
C LEU A 90 29.02 -1.79 -10.22
N PRO A 91 29.51 -2.51 -9.19
CA PRO A 91 29.14 -3.90 -8.96
C PRO A 91 27.63 -4.03 -8.64
N PRO A 92 27.02 -5.19 -8.93
CA PRO A 92 25.62 -5.45 -8.61
C PRO A 92 25.40 -5.53 -7.09
N ILE A 93 24.14 -5.42 -6.67
CA ILE A 93 23.76 -5.59 -5.27
C ILE A 93 23.83 -7.07 -4.91
N GLU A 94 24.40 -7.38 -3.76
CA GLU A 94 24.39 -8.73 -3.21
C GLU A 94 22.98 -9.12 -2.76
N PRO A 95 22.48 -10.32 -3.11
CA PRO A 95 21.16 -10.77 -2.71
C PRO A 95 21.03 -10.79 -1.20
N TYR A 96 19.95 -10.23 -0.67
CA TYR A 96 19.70 -10.31 0.77
C TYR A 96 19.24 -11.73 1.15
N ALA A 97 20.15 -12.49 1.76
CA ALA A 97 19.80 -13.75 2.42
C ALA A 97 19.25 -13.45 3.82
N ARG A 98 18.02 -13.90 4.09
CA ARG A 98 17.36 -13.77 5.39
C ARG A 98 17.67 -14.95 6.30
#